data_AF-A0A150UYL1-F1
#
_entry.id   AF-A0A150UYL1-F1
#
_cell.length_a   1.000
_cell.length_b   1.000
_cell.length_c   1.000
_cell.angle_alpha   90.00
_cell.angle_beta   90.00
_cell.angle_gamma   90.00
#
_symmetry.space_group_name_H-M   'P 1'
#
loop_
_entity.id
_entity.type
_entity.pdbx_description
1 polymer ?
#
loop_
_entity_poly.entity_id
_entity_poly.type
_entity_poly.pdbx_seq_one_letter_code
_entity_poly.pdbx_strand_id
1 'polypeptide(L)'
;MPPSYLRVLLPRHRPPSQCLRPASQCGRRLYSKPPLQSPDAADPKLRHIDLSQLQITRTTNPRPLTPNHALIFGRAFTDHMLSLEWTAADGWLAPRITPYQNLSLDPATCVLHYAFECFEGMKAYKDKMGRVRLFRPDMNMARLNRSSARIALPTFEPAAMIDLLKQFCRLEERFIPSERGYSLYIRPNMIGTQRTLGVGPPGSALLYVIASPVGPYYPTGFKAISLEATVNTVRAWPGGVGDSKLGANYAPCIVPQMQAARRGYHQNLWIFRAPDPETGKVEDFVTEVGTMNLFACIRGRDGTPELVTAPLDGMILPGVVRDSILGLARERLEREGWRVSERRLTMRELETAGQEGRLMEVFGSGTAAVVAPVRAIAWEGRTISCGLAEGEEVGPVTQRMKDWIEGIQYGEEEGHEWSVLV
;
A
#
# COMPACT_ATOMS: atom_id res chain seq x y z
N MET A 1 -35.99 10.03 -74.84
CA MET A 1 -35.78 11.33 -74.17
C MET A 1 -37.13 11.81 -73.63
N PRO A 2 -37.15 12.52 -72.48
CA PRO A 2 -37.83 12.15 -71.20
C PRO A 2 -39.14 12.95 -70.94
N PRO A 3 -39.68 13.15 -69.71
CA PRO A 3 -39.77 12.36 -68.45
C PRO A 3 -41.27 12.15 -68.02
N SER A 4 -41.67 11.40 -66.98
CA SER A 4 -41.83 11.93 -65.59
C SER A 4 -42.87 11.11 -64.75
N TYR A 5 -42.73 11.22 -63.41
CA TYR A 5 -43.69 11.04 -62.29
C TYR A 5 -44.03 9.68 -61.63
N LEU A 6 -44.05 9.77 -60.28
CA LEU A 6 -44.33 8.79 -59.22
C LEU A 6 -45.74 8.15 -59.27
N ARG A 7 -45.85 6.92 -58.74
CA ARG A 7 -47.02 6.51 -57.94
C ARG A 7 -46.68 5.44 -56.88
N VAL A 8 -47.21 5.68 -55.68
CA VAL A 8 -47.13 4.91 -54.44
C VAL A 8 -48.25 3.86 -54.39
N LEU A 9 -48.00 2.66 -53.83
CA LEU A 9 -49.02 1.82 -53.15
C LEU A 9 -48.38 0.94 -52.05
N LEU A 10 -48.90 1.06 -50.83
CA LEU A 10 -48.65 0.33 -49.56
C LEU A 10 -49.44 -1.02 -49.54
N PRO A 11 -49.55 -1.82 -48.43
CA PRO A 11 -48.68 -2.06 -47.26
C PRO A 11 -48.40 -3.58 -47.04
N ARG A 12 -47.48 -3.96 -46.14
CA ARG A 12 -47.50 -5.31 -45.52
C ARG A 12 -47.30 -5.26 -44.01
N HIS A 13 -48.08 -6.10 -43.35
CA HIS A 13 -48.34 -6.27 -41.92
C HIS A 13 -47.11 -6.43 -41.00
N ARG A 14 -47.25 -5.90 -39.78
CA ARG A 14 -46.70 -6.40 -38.48
C ARG A 14 -47.90 -6.78 -37.60
N PRO A 15 -47.81 -7.66 -36.58
CA PRO A 15 -46.81 -7.70 -35.48
C PRO A 15 -46.51 -9.16 -34.99
N PRO A 16 -46.03 -9.51 -33.75
CA PRO A 16 -45.59 -8.70 -32.60
C PRO A 16 -44.29 -9.15 -31.86
N SER A 17 -43.78 -8.19 -31.06
CA SER A 17 -43.14 -8.32 -29.73
C SER A 17 -42.19 -9.47 -29.39
N GLN A 18 -40.92 -9.13 -29.13
CA GLN A 18 -40.15 -9.75 -28.05
C GLN A 18 -39.43 -8.68 -27.21
N CYS A 19 -39.56 -8.82 -25.89
CA CYS A 19 -39.01 -7.98 -24.85
C CYS A 19 -37.48 -7.90 -24.92
N LEU A 20 -36.93 -6.68 -24.95
CA LEU A 20 -35.52 -6.44 -24.69
C LEU A 20 -35.32 -6.18 -23.19
N ARG A 21 -34.63 -7.09 -22.50
CA ARG A 21 -33.97 -6.81 -21.23
C ARG A 21 -32.65 -6.05 -21.53
N PRO A 22 -32.27 -5.03 -20.75
CA PRO A 22 -30.97 -4.39 -20.95
C PRO A 22 -29.87 -5.27 -20.32
N ALA A 23 -28.92 -5.70 -21.15
CA ALA A 23 -27.68 -6.30 -20.68
C ALA A 23 -26.78 -5.19 -20.12
N SER A 24 -26.48 -5.27 -18.83
CA SER A 24 -25.45 -4.49 -18.15
C SER A 24 -24.07 -4.81 -18.74
N GLN A 25 -23.58 -3.96 -19.65
CA GLN A 25 -22.18 -4.00 -20.07
C GLN A 25 -21.32 -3.33 -19.01
N CYS A 26 -20.81 -4.15 -18.10
CA CYS A 26 -19.65 -3.83 -17.29
C CYS A 26 -18.46 -3.59 -18.23
N GLY A 27 -18.02 -2.33 -18.33
CA GLY A 27 -16.88 -1.94 -19.15
C GLY A 27 -15.63 -2.73 -18.79
N ARG A 28 -15.21 -3.62 -19.68
CA ARG A 28 -13.90 -4.28 -19.60
C ARG A 28 -12.82 -3.22 -19.85
N ARG A 29 -11.95 -3.04 -18.85
CA ARG A 29 -10.74 -2.21 -18.89
C ARG A 29 -9.89 -2.59 -20.10
N LEU A 30 -9.76 -1.68 -21.06
CA LEU A 30 -8.72 -1.72 -22.08
C LEU A 30 -7.48 -1.03 -21.48
N TYR A 31 -6.30 -1.63 -21.67
CA TYR A 31 -4.98 -1.24 -21.15
C TYR A 31 -4.57 -1.75 -19.75
N SER A 32 -4.57 -3.07 -19.55
CA SER A 32 -3.54 -3.69 -18.71
C SER A 32 -2.66 -4.56 -19.60
N LYS A 33 -1.51 -4.04 -20.05
CA LYS A 33 -0.43 -4.93 -20.51
C LYS A 33 -0.14 -5.92 -19.38
N PRO A 34 0.13 -7.21 -19.66
CA PRO A 34 0.51 -8.15 -18.61
C PRO A 34 1.69 -7.56 -17.83
N PRO A 35 1.72 -7.70 -16.49
CA PRO A 35 2.80 -7.16 -15.69
C PRO A 35 4.13 -7.75 -16.19
N LEU A 36 5.14 -6.89 -16.38
CA LEU A 36 6.49 -7.31 -16.72
C LEU A 36 7.04 -8.19 -15.58
N GLN A 37 7.31 -9.46 -15.87
CA GLN A 37 7.80 -10.45 -14.90
C GLN A 37 8.97 -11.22 -15.51
N SER A 38 9.96 -11.58 -14.69
CA SER A 38 11.02 -12.51 -15.08
C SER A 38 10.43 -13.90 -15.40
N PRO A 39 10.89 -14.61 -16.46
CA PRO A 39 10.40 -15.95 -16.80
C PRO A 39 10.51 -16.95 -15.64
N ASP A 40 11.60 -16.87 -14.88
CA ASP A 40 11.91 -17.79 -13.78
C ASP A 40 10.93 -17.65 -12.60
N ALA A 41 10.20 -16.52 -12.52
CA ALA A 41 9.17 -16.29 -11.51
C ALA A 41 7.95 -17.22 -11.66
N ALA A 42 7.84 -17.96 -12.77
CA ALA A 42 6.71 -18.84 -13.07
C ALA A 42 7.00 -20.33 -12.81
N ASP A 43 8.26 -20.75 -12.59
CA ASP A 43 8.58 -22.16 -12.36
C ASP A 43 8.04 -22.63 -10.99
N PRO A 44 7.08 -23.56 -10.94
CA PRO A 44 6.50 -24.03 -9.68
C PRO A 44 7.55 -24.64 -8.73
N LYS A 45 8.57 -25.32 -9.26
CA LYS A 45 9.63 -25.94 -8.46
C LYS A 45 10.44 -24.87 -7.72
N LEU A 46 10.76 -23.77 -8.38
CA LEU A 46 11.59 -22.69 -7.80
C LEU A 46 10.83 -21.83 -6.79
N ARG A 47 9.51 -21.97 -6.72
CA ARG A 47 8.63 -21.21 -5.81
C ARG A 47 8.20 -21.96 -4.55
N HIS A 48 8.32 -23.28 -4.57
CA HIS A 48 7.87 -24.13 -3.47
C HIS A 48 8.71 -23.89 -2.21
N ILE A 49 8.05 -23.77 -1.07
CA ILE A 49 8.68 -23.70 0.25
C ILE A 49 8.24 -24.93 1.04
N ASP A 50 9.19 -25.80 1.37
CA ASP A 50 8.93 -26.97 2.21
C ASP A 50 8.87 -26.57 3.69
N LEU A 51 7.65 -26.41 4.20
CA LEU A 51 7.39 -26.06 5.60
C LEU A 51 7.86 -27.14 6.59
N SER A 52 7.94 -28.41 6.17
CA SER A 52 8.36 -29.50 7.04
C SER A 52 9.85 -29.42 7.41
N GLN A 53 10.64 -28.67 6.63
CA GLN A 53 12.05 -28.44 6.87
C GLN A 53 12.33 -27.21 7.74
N LEU A 54 11.30 -26.56 8.32
CA LEU A 54 11.49 -25.42 9.20
C LEU A 54 12.35 -25.79 10.41
N GLN A 55 13.50 -25.12 10.54
CA GLN A 55 14.39 -25.24 11.69
C GLN A 55 14.21 -24.05 12.61
N ILE A 56 14.09 -24.29 13.92
CA ILE A 56 13.94 -23.23 14.93
C ILE A 56 15.05 -23.37 15.97
N THR A 57 15.89 -22.33 16.05
CA THR A 57 16.92 -22.17 17.08
C THR A 57 16.51 -21.01 17.98
N ARG A 58 16.19 -21.30 19.24
CA ARG A 58 15.77 -20.29 20.21
C ARG A 58 16.98 -19.53 20.78
N THR A 59 16.82 -18.24 21.05
CA THR A 59 17.81 -17.45 21.78
C THR A 59 17.99 -17.99 23.19
N THR A 60 19.22 -17.98 23.68
CA THR A 60 19.56 -18.24 25.09
C THR A 60 19.71 -16.95 25.89
N ASN A 61 19.66 -15.79 25.23
CA ASN A 61 19.79 -14.47 25.84
C ASN A 61 18.63 -13.56 25.36
N PRO A 62 17.42 -13.73 25.91
CA PRO A 62 16.25 -12.94 25.51
C PRO A 62 16.40 -11.47 25.90
N ARG A 63 16.02 -10.56 25.00
CA ARG A 63 16.10 -9.11 25.22
C ARG A 63 15.09 -8.65 26.29
N PRO A 64 15.36 -7.60 27.07
CA PRO A 64 14.32 -6.97 27.88
C PRO A 64 13.25 -6.35 26.98
N LEU A 65 12.00 -6.33 27.45
CA LEU A 65 10.90 -5.68 26.74
C LEU A 65 10.98 -4.16 26.94
N THR A 66 10.84 -3.40 25.86
CA THR A 66 10.69 -1.95 25.92
C THR A 66 9.27 -1.59 26.35
N PRO A 67 9.06 -0.74 27.36
CA PRO A 67 7.73 -0.25 27.73
C PRO A 67 7.03 0.45 26.56
N ASN A 68 5.70 0.30 26.46
CA ASN A 68 4.91 0.81 25.35
C ASN A 68 5.17 2.30 25.05
N HIS A 69 5.14 3.16 26.07
CA HIS A 69 5.37 4.60 25.93
C HIS A 69 6.77 4.98 25.42
N ALA A 70 7.73 4.06 25.45
CA ALA A 70 9.11 4.25 24.97
C ALA A 70 9.35 3.59 23.61
N LEU A 71 8.33 2.98 22.99
CA LEU A 71 8.46 2.37 21.67
C LEU A 71 8.63 3.42 20.58
N ILE A 72 9.71 3.32 19.83
CA ILE A 72 9.99 4.13 18.64
C ILE A 72 9.98 3.20 17.43
N PHE A 73 9.23 3.58 16.40
CA PHE A 73 9.06 2.78 15.18
C PHE A 73 10.41 2.32 14.60
N GLY A 74 10.61 1.00 14.51
CA GLY A 74 11.79 0.39 13.88
C GLY A 74 13.11 0.54 14.67
N ARG A 75 13.06 0.82 15.97
CA ARG A 75 14.28 0.95 16.82
C ARG A 75 14.52 -0.25 17.73
N ALA A 76 13.47 -0.83 18.30
CA ALA A 76 13.55 -2.07 19.07
C ALA A 76 13.24 -3.26 18.15
N PHE A 77 13.94 -4.38 18.31
CA PHE A 77 13.72 -5.59 17.52
C PHE A 77 13.51 -6.80 18.44
N THR A 78 12.78 -7.78 17.94
CA THR A 78 12.47 -9.01 18.66
C THR A 78 13.69 -9.94 18.75
N ASP A 79 13.53 -11.09 19.41
CA ASP A 79 14.64 -11.98 19.76
C ASP A 79 15.15 -12.80 18.57
N HIS A 80 14.30 -13.05 17.58
CA HIS A 80 14.59 -13.91 16.45
C HIS A 80 14.36 -13.20 15.10
N MET A 81 14.86 -13.83 14.04
CA MET A 81 14.54 -13.51 12.66
C MET A 81 14.23 -14.80 11.89
N LEU A 82 13.32 -14.73 10.93
CA LEU A 82 13.05 -15.79 9.96
C LEU A 82 13.91 -15.54 8.71
N SER A 83 14.49 -16.58 8.13
CA SER A 83 15.30 -16.49 6.90
C SER A 83 15.12 -17.71 6.00
N LEU A 84 15.07 -17.46 4.69
CA LEU A 84 15.04 -18.46 3.63
C LEU A 84 16.04 -18.05 2.55
N GLU A 85 16.93 -18.96 2.19
CA GLU A 85 17.84 -18.78 1.06
C GLU A 85 17.24 -19.39 -0.20
N TRP A 86 17.61 -18.82 -1.34
CA TRP A 86 17.19 -19.31 -2.65
C TRP A 86 18.38 -19.38 -3.61
N THR A 87 18.43 -20.42 -4.43
CA THR A 87 19.35 -20.54 -5.56
C THR A 87 18.60 -20.89 -6.84
N ALA A 88 19.12 -20.49 -7.99
CA ALA A 88 18.55 -20.86 -9.28
C ALA A 88 18.60 -22.37 -9.57
N ALA A 89 19.49 -23.11 -8.88
CA ALA A 89 19.63 -24.56 -9.04
C ALA A 89 18.58 -25.33 -8.21
N ASP A 90 18.36 -24.91 -6.96
CA ASP A 90 17.64 -25.70 -5.96
C ASP A 90 16.27 -25.12 -5.60
N GLY A 91 16.02 -23.85 -5.92
CA GLY A 91 14.84 -23.13 -5.43
C GLY A 91 15.04 -22.65 -4.00
N TRP A 92 13.95 -22.61 -3.21
CA TRP A 92 14.01 -22.25 -1.80
C TRP A 92 14.60 -23.38 -0.95
N LEU A 93 15.60 -23.03 -0.16
CA LEU A 93 16.20 -23.92 0.83
C LEU A 93 15.39 -23.90 2.14
N ALA A 94 15.73 -24.82 3.06
CA ALA A 94 15.05 -24.99 4.33
C ALA A 94 14.90 -23.66 5.10
N PRO A 95 13.67 -23.27 5.50
CA PRO A 95 13.44 -22.06 6.28
C PRO A 95 14.02 -22.19 7.69
N ARG A 96 14.52 -21.09 8.23
CA ARG A 96 15.13 -21.05 9.57
C ARG A 96 14.62 -19.87 10.38
N ILE A 97 14.21 -20.12 11.62
CA ILE A 97 14.04 -19.08 12.63
C ILE A 97 15.23 -19.18 13.59
N THR A 98 16.07 -18.16 13.62
CA THR A 98 17.30 -18.13 14.43
C THR A 98 17.32 -16.89 15.32
N PRO A 99 18.18 -16.82 16.35
CA PRO A 99 18.38 -15.58 17.09
C PRO A 99 18.72 -14.42 16.14
N TYR A 100 18.22 -13.23 16.44
CA TYR A 100 18.45 -12.04 15.66
C TYR A 100 19.95 -11.77 15.53
N GLN A 101 20.44 -11.62 14.30
CA GLN A 101 21.86 -11.47 13.99
C GLN A 101 22.09 -10.57 12.77
N ASN A 102 23.34 -10.12 12.60
CA ASN A 102 23.75 -9.37 11.42
C ASN A 102 23.79 -10.28 10.19
N LEU A 103 23.54 -9.71 9.01
CA LEU A 103 23.78 -10.38 7.74
C LEU A 103 25.27 -10.29 7.36
N SER A 104 25.87 -11.41 6.99
CA SER A 104 27.25 -11.47 6.47
C SER A 104 27.21 -11.63 4.95
N LEU A 105 27.46 -10.54 4.22
CA LEU A 105 27.41 -10.51 2.77
C LEU A 105 28.79 -10.25 2.18
N ASP A 106 29.08 -10.88 1.04
CA ASP A 106 30.26 -10.57 0.25
C ASP A 106 30.17 -9.12 -0.28
N PRO A 107 31.26 -8.33 -0.31
CA PRO A 107 31.22 -6.97 -0.84
C PRO A 107 30.72 -6.86 -2.28
N ALA A 108 30.87 -7.91 -3.10
CA ALA A 108 30.36 -7.97 -4.47
C ALA A 108 28.90 -8.42 -4.58
N THR A 109 28.16 -8.51 -3.46
CA THR A 109 26.76 -8.93 -3.45
C THR A 109 25.88 -7.90 -4.16
N CYS A 110 25.15 -8.32 -5.19
CA CYS A 110 24.46 -7.42 -6.13
C CYS A 110 23.46 -6.43 -5.49
N VAL A 111 22.86 -6.75 -4.33
CA VAL A 111 22.00 -5.80 -3.61
C VAL A 111 22.73 -4.51 -3.23
N LEU A 112 24.02 -4.60 -2.88
CA LEU A 112 24.84 -3.45 -2.44
C LEU A 112 25.16 -2.48 -3.58
N HIS A 113 25.00 -2.92 -4.83
CA HIS A 113 25.42 -2.17 -6.02
C HIS A 113 24.23 -1.72 -6.88
N TYR A 114 23.22 -2.58 -7.03
CA TYR A 114 22.15 -2.40 -8.02
C TYR A 114 20.75 -2.48 -7.43
N ALA A 115 20.62 -2.42 -6.10
CA ALA A 115 19.34 -2.38 -5.40
C ALA A 115 18.37 -3.50 -5.81
N PHE A 116 18.88 -4.72 -5.99
CA PHE A 116 18.07 -5.94 -6.07
C PHE A 116 17.45 -6.23 -4.70
N GLU A 117 16.52 -5.38 -4.28
CA GLU A 117 15.84 -5.49 -3.00
C GLU A 117 14.40 -4.99 -3.04
N CYS A 118 13.55 -5.72 -2.34
CA CYS A 118 12.19 -5.31 -2.05
C CYS A 118 11.82 -5.70 -0.62
N PHE A 119 10.79 -5.06 -0.09
CA PHE A 119 10.36 -5.30 1.28
C PHE A 119 8.85 -5.19 1.43
N GLU A 120 8.36 -5.68 2.57
CA GLU A 120 6.97 -5.56 2.98
C GLU A 120 6.80 -4.91 4.36
N GLY A 121 5.56 -4.60 4.68
CA GLY A 121 5.15 -3.99 5.92
C GLY A 121 3.75 -4.38 6.31
N MET A 122 3.64 -5.23 7.33
CA MET A 122 2.39 -5.63 7.95
C MET A 122 2.52 -5.58 9.47
N LYS A 123 1.41 -5.83 10.17
CA LYS A 123 1.37 -5.79 11.63
C LYS A 123 0.66 -7.02 12.17
N ALA A 124 1.13 -7.49 13.33
CA ALA A 124 0.40 -8.40 14.20
C ALA A 124 -0.18 -7.64 15.39
N TYR A 125 -1.39 -8.02 15.78
CA TYR A 125 -2.17 -7.43 16.87
C TYR A 125 -2.59 -8.52 17.85
N LYS A 126 -2.82 -8.15 19.10
CA LYS A 126 -3.51 -9.01 20.08
C LYS A 126 -4.95 -8.56 20.22
N ASP A 127 -5.89 -9.48 20.08
CA ASP A 127 -7.29 -9.19 20.39
C ASP A 127 -7.55 -9.14 21.91
N LYS A 128 -8.79 -8.82 22.29
CA LYS A 128 -9.23 -8.76 23.69
C LYS A 128 -9.08 -10.08 24.47
N MET A 129 -8.93 -11.22 23.77
CA MET A 129 -8.69 -12.54 24.36
C MET A 129 -7.19 -12.90 24.37
N GLY A 130 -6.31 -11.99 23.95
CA GLY A 130 -4.87 -12.21 23.83
C GLY A 130 -4.46 -12.99 22.59
N ARG A 131 -5.37 -13.33 21.67
CA ARG A 131 -5.05 -14.09 20.46
C ARG A 131 -4.35 -13.20 19.45
N VAL A 132 -3.28 -13.72 18.83
CA VAL A 132 -2.51 -12.99 17.83
C VAL A 132 -3.21 -13.04 16.46
N ARG A 133 -3.24 -11.90 15.77
CA ARG A 133 -3.90 -11.71 14.48
C ARG A 133 -3.03 -10.96 13.49
N LEU A 134 -3.09 -11.35 12.22
CA LEU A 134 -2.51 -10.63 11.09
C LEU A 134 -3.62 -9.97 10.28
N PHE A 135 -3.37 -8.75 9.80
CA PHE A 135 -4.31 -8.03 8.94
C PHE A 135 -3.95 -8.18 7.47
N ARG A 136 -4.81 -8.85 6.70
CA ARG A 136 -4.70 -9.10 5.24
C ARG A 136 -3.30 -9.54 4.77
N PRO A 137 -2.65 -10.52 5.43
CA PRO A 137 -1.29 -10.93 5.09
C PRO A 137 -1.18 -11.50 3.66
N ASP A 138 -2.27 -12.02 3.10
CA ASP A 138 -2.41 -12.45 1.71
C ASP A 138 -2.07 -11.32 0.72
N MET A 139 -2.58 -10.11 0.95
CA MET A 139 -2.31 -8.96 0.09
C MET A 139 -0.85 -8.53 0.18
N ASN A 140 -0.26 -8.56 1.38
CA ASN A 140 1.15 -8.25 1.57
C ASN A 140 2.04 -9.26 0.81
N MET A 141 1.76 -10.56 0.92
CA MET A 141 2.53 -11.59 0.20
C MET A 141 2.36 -11.47 -1.32
N ALA A 142 1.14 -11.16 -1.79
CA ALA A 142 0.90 -10.91 -3.21
C ALA A 142 1.70 -9.70 -3.72
N ARG A 143 1.79 -8.61 -2.94
CA ARG A 143 2.57 -7.42 -3.33
C ARG A 143 4.07 -7.65 -3.22
N LEU A 144 4.55 -8.44 -2.26
CA LEU A 144 5.96 -8.85 -2.19
C LEU A 144 6.34 -9.63 -3.45
N ASN A 145 5.56 -10.64 -3.83
CA ASN A 145 5.79 -11.40 -5.07
C ASN A 145 5.79 -10.51 -6.32
N ARG A 146 4.84 -9.56 -6.44
CA ARG A 146 4.85 -8.60 -7.57
C ARG A 146 6.12 -7.74 -7.59
N SER A 147 6.57 -7.29 -6.42
CA SER A 147 7.78 -6.48 -6.29
C SER A 147 9.03 -7.29 -6.62
N SER A 148 9.15 -8.53 -6.11
CA SER A 148 10.25 -9.45 -6.41
C SER A 148 10.33 -9.75 -7.91
N ALA A 149 9.20 -10.12 -8.52
CA ALA A 149 9.15 -10.45 -9.94
C ALA A 149 9.55 -9.26 -10.84
N ARG A 150 9.25 -8.03 -10.42
CA ARG A 150 9.58 -6.81 -11.16
C ARG A 150 11.09 -6.58 -11.29
N ILE A 151 11.87 -7.06 -10.33
CA ILE A 151 13.34 -6.93 -10.29
C ILE A 151 14.05 -8.29 -10.43
N ALA A 152 13.38 -9.28 -11.03
CA ALA A 152 13.93 -10.61 -11.28
C ALA A 152 14.44 -11.36 -10.02
N LEU A 153 13.90 -11.04 -8.85
CA LEU A 153 14.07 -11.87 -7.65
C LEU A 153 13.04 -13.01 -7.67
N PRO A 154 13.33 -14.14 -6.99
CA PRO A 154 12.42 -15.28 -6.94
C PRO A 154 11.09 -14.93 -6.30
N THR A 155 10.03 -15.62 -6.71
CA THR A 155 8.72 -15.57 -6.06
C THR A 155 8.53 -16.81 -5.19
N PHE A 156 7.45 -16.83 -4.40
CA PHE A 156 7.12 -17.93 -3.51
C PHE A 156 5.61 -18.20 -3.48
N GLU A 157 5.21 -19.28 -2.83
CA GLU A 157 3.82 -19.59 -2.52
C GLU A 157 3.32 -18.73 -1.33
N PRO A 158 2.36 -17.81 -1.53
CA PRO A 158 1.91 -16.90 -0.46
C PRO A 158 1.44 -17.63 0.81
N ALA A 159 0.72 -18.74 0.67
CA ALA A 159 0.20 -19.50 1.80
C ALA A 159 1.33 -20.06 2.68
N ALA A 160 2.36 -20.64 2.09
CA ALA A 160 3.51 -21.16 2.83
C ALA A 160 4.24 -20.05 3.59
N MET A 161 4.45 -18.89 2.95
CA MET A 161 5.08 -17.74 3.63
C MET A 161 4.21 -17.21 4.78
N ILE A 162 2.87 -17.19 4.63
CA ILE A 162 1.96 -16.80 5.71
C ILE A 162 2.06 -17.78 6.89
N ASP A 163 2.13 -19.09 6.63
CA ASP A 163 2.27 -20.07 7.72
C ASP A 163 3.61 -19.95 8.45
N LEU A 164 4.71 -19.64 7.74
CA LEU A 164 5.98 -19.30 8.38
C LEU A 164 5.88 -18.02 9.23
N LEU A 165 5.19 -16.99 8.74
CA LEU A 165 4.95 -15.76 9.50
C LEU A 165 4.13 -16.03 10.76
N LYS A 166 3.14 -16.93 10.71
CA LYS A 166 2.40 -17.37 11.90
C LYS A 166 3.32 -18.03 12.91
N GLN A 167 4.16 -18.99 12.50
CA GLN A 167 5.12 -19.63 13.40
C GLN A 167 6.09 -18.61 14.02
N PHE A 168 6.59 -17.68 13.22
CA PHE A 168 7.42 -16.59 13.70
C PHE A 168 6.69 -15.69 14.72
N CYS A 169 5.46 -15.27 14.43
CA CYS A 169 4.67 -14.44 15.36
C CYS A 169 4.33 -15.15 16.66
N ARG A 170 4.07 -16.47 16.64
CA ARG A 170 3.87 -17.26 17.87
C ARG A 170 5.13 -17.29 18.73
N LEU A 171 6.31 -17.44 18.11
CA LEU A 171 7.57 -17.42 18.85
C LEU A 171 7.85 -16.04 19.47
N GLU A 172 7.53 -14.98 18.72
CA GLU A 172 7.77 -13.59 19.14
C GLU A 172 6.60 -12.95 19.91
N GLU A 173 5.59 -13.74 20.31
CA GLU A 173 4.31 -13.26 20.87
C GLU A 173 4.50 -12.31 22.07
N ARG A 174 5.53 -12.52 22.89
CA ARG A 174 5.82 -11.68 24.06
C ARG A 174 6.15 -10.22 23.71
N PHE A 175 6.55 -9.96 22.46
CA PHE A 175 6.81 -8.61 21.95
C PHE A 175 5.57 -7.93 21.37
N ILE A 176 4.45 -8.65 21.21
CA ILE A 176 3.21 -8.08 20.69
C ILE A 176 2.46 -7.42 21.85
N PRO A 177 2.34 -6.09 21.90
CA PRO A 177 1.64 -5.42 22.99
C PRO A 177 0.14 -5.74 22.96
N SER A 178 -0.49 -5.81 24.12
CA SER A 178 -1.94 -6.04 24.24
C SER A 178 -2.75 -4.74 24.28
N GLU A 179 -2.08 -3.59 24.43
CA GLU A 179 -2.70 -2.29 24.50
C GLU A 179 -3.16 -1.83 23.11
N ARG A 180 -4.38 -1.29 22.99
CA ARG A 180 -4.88 -0.75 21.73
C ARG A 180 -4.00 0.41 21.25
N GLY A 181 -3.77 0.47 19.95
CA GLY A 181 -2.88 1.45 19.32
C GLY A 181 -1.44 0.96 19.20
N TYR A 182 -1.13 -0.21 19.77
CA TYR A 182 0.17 -0.85 19.69
C TYR A 182 0.09 -2.16 18.92
N SER A 183 1.21 -2.55 18.31
CA SER A 183 1.29 -3.75 17.47
C SER A 183 2.72 -4.23 17.35
N LEU A 184 2.91 -5.39 16.74
CA LEU A 184 4.21 -5.84 16.27
C LEU A 184 4.30 -5.59 14.77
N TYR A 185 5.18 -4.69 14.34
CA TYR A 185 5.46 -4.47 12.94
C TYR A 185 6.34 -5.59 12.40
N ILE A 186 5.92 -6.22 11.31
CA ILE A 186 6.62 -7.33 10.65
C ILE A 186 7.19 -6.80 9.34
N ARG A 187 8.50 -7.00 9.16
CA ARG A 187 9.28 -6.51 8.01
C ARG A 187 9.90 -7.71 7.25
N PRO A 188 9.17 -8.31 6.31
CA PRO A 188 9.79 -9.16 5.30
C PRO A 188 10.64 -8.33 4.36
N ASN A 189 11.81 -8.84 3.99
CA ASN A 189 12.72 -8.26 3.01
C ASN A 189 13.19 -9.39 2.10
N MET A 190 13.43 -9.07 0.84
CA MET A 190 14.07 -9.98 -0.10
C MET A 190 15.18 -9.24 -0.82
N ILE A 191 16.37 -9.82 -0.82
CA ILE A 191 17.58 -9.25 -1.43
C ILE A 191 18.22 -10.25 -2.39
N GLY A 192 18.78 -9.75 -3.49
CA GLY A 192 19.65 -10.53 -4.38
C GLY A 192 21.01 -10.74 -3.72
N THR A 193 21.48 -11.99 -3.69
CA THR A 193 22.72 -12.38 -3.01
C THR A 193 23.83 -12.84 -3.96
N GLN A 194 23.65 -12.66 -5.27
CA GLN A 194 24.66 -13.08 -6.24
C GLN A 194 25.93 -12.22 -6.10
N ARG A 195 27.07 -12.90 -6.06
CA ARG A 195 28.41 -12.29 -5.98
C ARG A 195 28.90 -11.94 -7.37
N THR A 196 28.56 -10.74 -7.84
CA THR A 196 28.95 -10.27 -9.17
C THR A 196 28.75 -8.76 -9.28
N LEU A 197 29.60 -8.12 -10.07
CA LEU A 197 29.40 -6.74 -10.55
C LEU A 197 28.70 -6.72 -11.93
N GLY A 198 28.45 -7.88 -12.53
CA GLY A 198 27.66 -7.97 -13.76
C GLY A 198 26.19 -7.70 -13.47
N VAL A 199 25.56 -6.83 -14.27
CA VAL A 199 24.13 -6.54 -14.14
C VAL A 199 23.33 -7.59 -14.90
N GLY A 200 22.75 -8.54 -14.17
CA GLY A 200 21.88 -9.60 -14.69
C GLY A 200 20.97 -10.16 -13.60
N PRO A 201 20.05 -11.07 -13.94
CA PRO A 201 19.16 -11.72 -12.98
C PRO A 201 19.96 -12.43 -11.86
N PRO A 202 19.67 -12.19 -10.57
CA PRO A 202 20.38 -12.86 -9.48
C PRO A 202 20.08 -14.37 -9.45
N GLY A 203 21.10 -15.20 -9.55
CA GLY A 203 21.04 -16.65 -9.36
C GLY A 203 21.00 -17.10 -7.89
N SER A 204 21.03 -16.15 -6.95
CA SER A 204 20.76 -16.41 -5.53
C SER A 204 20.07 -15.22 -4.86
N ALA A 205 19.26 -15.51 -3.84
CA ALA A 205 18.57 -14.50 -3.05
C ALA A 205 18.41 -14.93 -1.59
N LEU A 206 18.11 -13.96 -0.73
CA LEU A 206 17.76 -14.17 0.67
C LEU A 206 16.43 -13.44 0.96
N LEU A 207 15.43 -14.19 1.42
CA LEU A 207 14.25 -13.63 2.06
C LEU A 207 14.46 -13.70 3.57
N TYR A 208 14.32 -12.59 4.27
CA TYR A 208 14.37 -12.57 5.73
C TYR A 208 13.31 -11.66 6.34
N VAL A 209 12.85 -12.01 7.54
CA VAL A 209 11.83 -11.27 8.30
C VAL A 209 12.39 -10.89 9.65
N ILE A 210 12.27 -9.61 9.97
CA ILE A 210 12.52 -9.06 11.30
C ILE A 210 11.24 -8.42 11.82
N ALA A 211 11.09 -8.33 13.14
CA ALA A 211 9.94 -7.67 13.76
C ALA A 211 10.36 -6.64 14.79
N SER A 212 9.49 -5.64 14.98
CA SER A 212 9.71 -4.50 15.86
C SER A 212 8.40 -4.15 16.57
N PRO A 213 8.34 -4.11 17.91
CA PRO A 213 7.17 -3.59 18.62
C PRO A 213 7.02 -2.09 18.34
N VAL A 214 5.79 -1.65 18.05
CA VAL A 214 5.51 -0.26 17.66
C VAL A 214 4.25 0.27 18.33
N GLY A 215 4.28 1.57 18.67
CA GLY A 215 3.11 2.36 19.03
C GLY A 215 2.64 3.27 17.89
N PRO A 216 2.00 4.41 18.21
CA PRO A 216 1.63 5.42 17.23
C PRO A 216 2.82 5.85 16.35
N TYR A 217 2.58 6.05 15.06
CA TYR A 217 3.64 6.30 14.08
C TYR A 217 4.31 7.67 14.25
N TYR A 218 3.51 8.72 14.47
CA TYR A 218 4.04 10.06 14.72
C TYR A 218 4.28 10.26 16.22
N PRO A 219 5.37 10.93 16.62
CA PRO A 219 5.62 11.26 18.03
C PRO A 219 4.48 12.08 18.67
N THR A 220 3.76 12.84 17.85
CA THR A 220 2.59 13.64 18.23
C THR A 220 1.32 12.80 18.40
N GLY A 221 1.37 11.49 18.12
CA GLY A 221 0.22 10.59 18.16
C GLY A 221 -0.64 10.66 16.91
N PHE A 222 -1.95 10.49 17.07
CA PHE A 222 -2.93 10.60 16.01
C PHE A 222 -3.35 12.06 15.78
N LYS A 223 -2.36 12.90 15.46
CA LYS A 223 -2.53 14.34 15.18
C LYS A 223 -2.40 14.64 13.70
N ALA A 224 -3.00 15.75 13.27
CA ALA A 224 -2.99 16.15 11.87
C ALA A 224 -1.58 16.57 11.44
N ILE A 225 -1.19 16.15 10.23
CA ILE A 225 0.08 16.51 9.62
C ILE A 225 -0.09 17.66 8.62
N SER A 226 0.98 18.43 8.45
CA SER A 226 1.07 19.47 7.41
C SER A 226 1.98 18.98 6.28
N LEU A 227 1.57 19.23 5.03
CA LEU A 227 2.25 18.71 3.84
C LEU A 227 2.87 19.82 2.99
N GLU A 228 3.95 19.48 2.30
CA GLU A 228 4.50 20.29 1.21
C GLU A 228 4.26 19.61 -0.14
N ALA A 229 3.48 20.26 -1.01
CA ALA A 229 3.33 19.83 -2.41
C ALA A 229 4.68 19.97 -3.14
N THR A 230 5.31 18.82 -3.37
CA THR A 230 6.66 18.71 -3.92
C THR A 230 6.58 18.52 -5.42
N VAL A 231 6.73 19.63 -6.14
CA VAL A 231 6.59 19.70 -7.60
C VAL A 231 7.91 19.42 -8.33
N ASN A 232 9.03 19.85 -7.75
CA ASN A 232 10.35 19.79 -8.39
C ASN A 232 11.07 18.44 -8.19
N THR A 233 10.39 17.45 -7.60
CA THR A 233 10.93 16.10 -7.42
C THR A 233 9.85 15.08 -7.63
N VAL A 234 10.12 14.10 -8.48
CA VAL A 234 9.17 13.07 -8.87
C VAL A 234 9.48 11.79 -8.11
N ARG A 235 8.51 11.28 -7.34
CA ARG A 235 8.62 10.01 -6.61
C ARG A 235 8.62 8.82 -7.55
N ALA A 236 7.76 8.86 -8.56
CA ALA A 236 7.54 7.82 -9.55
C ALA A 236 6.93 8.42 -10.82
N TRP A 237 7.10 7.74 -11.96
CA TRP A 237 6.61 8.18 -13.26
C TRP A 237 5.98 7.00 -14.02
N PRO A 238 5.12 7.26 -15.03
CA PRO A 238 4.53 6.21 -15.85
C PRO A 238 5.60 5.34 -16.52
N GLY A 239 5.45 4.02 -16.42
CA GLY A 239 6.44 3.05 -16.91
C GLY A 239 7.62 2.79 -15.95
N GLY A 240 7.70 3.52 -14.83
CA GLY A 240 8.67 3.28 -13.76
C GLY A 240 8.35 2.05 -12.91
N VAL A 241 8.68 2.13 -11.61
CA VAL A 241 8.51 1.04 -10.64
C VAL A 241 7.83 1.50 -9.35
N GLY A 242 7.11 2.64 -9.38
CA GLY A 242 6.51 3.26 -8.20
C GLY A 242 5.39 2.44 -7.55
N ASP A 243 4.78 1.54 -8.31
CA ASP A 243 3.77 0.57 -7.89
C ASP A 243 4.34 -0.69 -7.20
N SER A 244 5.67 -0.77 -7.09
CA SER A 244 6.41 -1.87 -6.47
C SER A 244 7.14 -1.40 -5.22
N LYS A 245 7.22 -2.25 -4.19
CA LYS A 245 7.78 -1.89 -2.88
C LYS A 245 9.29 -2.12 -2.82
N LEU A 246 10.01 -1.46 -3.72
CA LEU A 246 11.46 -1.58 -3.90
C LEU A 246 12.21 -0.56 -3.06
N GLY A 247 13.37 -0.92 -2.50
CA GLY A 247 14.21 0.01 -1.71
C GLY A 247 14.57 1.29 -2.48
N ALA A 248 14.84 1.15 -3.78
CA ALA A 248 15.17 2.23 -4.70
C ALA A 248 14.11 3.35 -4.79
N ASN A 249 12.84 3.06 -4.46
CA ASN A 249 11.77 4.06 -4.47
C ASN A 249 11.75 4.96 -3.22
N TYR A 250 12.54 4.64 -2.20
CA TYR A 250 12.53 5.33 -0.91
C TYR A 250 13.76 6.22 -0.72
N ALA A 251 14.95 5.73 -1.06
CA ALA A 251 16.20 6.47 -0.82
C ALA A 251 16.22 7.87 -1.49
N PRO A 252 15.78 8.05 -2.76
CA PRO A 252 15.74 9.37 -3.40
C PRO A 252 14.74 10.34 -2.76
N CYS A 253 13.79 9.85 -1.97
CA CYS A 253 12.78 10.67 -1.30
C CYS A 253 13.31 11.36 -0.03
N ILE A 254 14.47 10.95 0.49
CA ILE A 254 14.99 11.44 1.78
C ILE A 254 15.39 12.92 1.71
N VAL A 255 16.09 13.35 0.67
CA VAL A 255 16.53 14.75 0.54
C VAL A 255 15.32 15.71 0.43
N PRO A 256 14.32 15.47 -0.43
CA PRO A 256 13.08 16.27 -0.42
C PRO A 256 12.38 16.30 0.94
N GLN A 257 12.32 15.17 1.64
CA GLN A 257 11.72 15.09 2.98
C GLN A 257 12.47 15.92 4.01
N MET A 258 13.81 15.91 3.98
CA MET A 258 14.62 16.77 4.84
C MET A 258 14.39 18.26 4.54
N GLN A 259 14.22 18.62 3.27
CA GLN A 259 13.96 20.01 2.87
C GLN A 259 12.56 20.46 3.33
N ALA A 260 11.53 19.63 3.17
CA ALA A 260 10.18 19.90 3.66
C ALA A 260 10.18 20.08 5.19
N ALA A 261 10.87 19.19 5.92
CA ALA A 261 10.99 19.27 7.37
C ALA A 261 11.68 20.57 7.85
N ARG A 262 12.72 21.03 7.15
CA ARG A 262 13.37 22.33 7.46
C ARG A 262 12.44 23.53 7.31
N ARG A 263 11.37 23.40 6.51
CA ARG A 263 10.33 24.41 6.33
C ARG A 263 9.11 24.19 7.24
N GLY A 264 9.19 23.24 8.18
CA GLY A 264 8.13 22.97 9.16
C GLY A 264 7.04 22.00 8.69
N TYR A 265 7.19 21.38 7.52
CA TYR A 265 6.23 20.39 7.04
C TYR A 265 6.58 18.98 7.54
N HIS A 266 5.56 18.18 7.82
CA HIS A 266 5.72 16.84 8.36
C HIS A 266 6.06 15.83 7.27
N GLN A 267 5.50 15.97 6.07
CA GLN A 267 5.71 15.07 4.93
C GLN A 267 5.64 15.82 3.59
N ASN A 268 6.28 15.27 2.56
CA ASN A 268 6.01 15.68 1.18
C ASN A 268 4.63 15.16 0.74
N LEU A 269 3.87 15.98 0.01
CA LEU A 269 2.88 15.51 -0.93
C LEU A 269 3.52 15.41 -2.31
N TRP A 270 3.61 14.21 -2.86
CA TRP A 270 4.25 13.96 -4.15
C TRP A 270 3.34 14.40 -5.30
N ILE A 271 3.86 15.31 -6.12
CA ILE A 271 3.15 15.83 -7.29
C ILE A 271 3.77 15.26 -8.57
N PHE A 272 2.92 14.82 -9.48
CA PHE A 272 3.31 14.50 -10.84
C PHE A 272 2.78 15.59 -11.78
N ARG A 273 3.67 16.50 -12.21
CA ARG A 273 3.32 17.58 -13.13
C ARG A 273 3.36 17.05 -14.57
N ALA A 274 2.21 16.98 -15.23
CA ALA A 274 2.11 16.45 -16.59
C ALA A 274 0.91 17.03 -17.35
N PRO A 275 0.90 16.94 -18.70
CA PRO A 275 -0.31 17.22 -19.47
C PRO A 275 -1.43 16.24 -19.08
N ASP A 276 -2.60 16.79 -18.78
CA ASP A 276 -3.83 16.04 -18.64
C ASP A 276 -4.21 15.41 -19.99
N PRO A 277 -4.39 14.09 -20.09
CA PRO A 277 -4.75 13.43 -21.35
C PRO A 277 -6.11 13.83 -21.92
N GLU A 278 -7.04 14.30 -21.07
CA GLU A 278 -8.37 14.72 -21.49
C GLU A 278 -8.38 16.18 -21.93
N THR A 279 -7.68 17.07 -21.20
CA THR A 279 -7.73 18.52 -21.47
C THR A 279 -6.51 19.07 -22.20
N GLY A 280 -5.41 18.32 -22.26
CA GLY A 280 -4.12 18.75 -22.81
C GLY A 280 -3.36 19.78 -21.95
N LYS A 281 -3.94 20.24 -20.84
CA LYS A 281 -3.33 21.26 -19.97
C LYS A 281 -2.32 20.62 -19.02
N VAL A 282 -1.23 21.32 -18.74
CA VAL A 282 -0.29 20.89 -17.69
C VAL A 282 -0.95 21.07 -16.33
N GLU A 283 -1.09 19.98 -15.60
CA GLU A 283 -1.69 19.93 -14.27
C GLU A 283 -0.72 19.33 -13.25
N ASP A 284 -0.94 19.67 -11.99
CA ASP A 284 -0.23 19.11 -10.83
C ASP A 284 -1.05 17.97 -10.24
N PHE A 285 -0.78 16.74 -10.67
CA PHE A 285 -1.50 15.57 -10.19
C PHE A 285 -1.02 15.13 -8.82
N VAL A 286 -1.98 14.97 -7.91
CA VAL A 286 -1.78 14.46 -6.56
C VAL A 286 -1.57 12.95 -6.63
N THR A 287 -0.48 12.46 -6.04
CA THR A 287 -0.14 11.03 -6.04
C THR A 287 -0.19 10.43 -4.63
N GLU A 288 0.84 10.65 -3.82
CA GLU A 288 1.00 10.03 -2.49
C GLU A 288 1.52 11.05 -1.45
N VAL A 289 1.29 10.77 -0.17
CA VAL A 289 1.78 11.57 0.98
C VAL A 289 2.92 10.82 1.65
N GLY A 290 4.17 11.26 1.46
CA GLY A 290 5.33 10.60 2.01
C GLY A 290 5.43 9.15 1.54
N THR A 291 5.07 8.19 2.39
CA THR A 291 5.01 6.75 2.08
C THR A 291 3.61 6.15 2.19
N MET A 292 2.59 7.01 2.11
CA MET A 292 1.16 6.69 2.26
C MET A 292 0.38 7.05 1.00
N ASN A 293 -0.68 6.30 0.72
CA ASN A 293 -1.65 6.71 -0.30
C ASN A 293 -2.49 7.90 0.21
N LEU A 294 -2.90 8.82 -0.66
CA LEU A 294 -3.75 9.95 -0.29
C LEU A 294 -5.24 9.66 -0.55
N PHE A 295 -6.08 10.07 0.39
CA PHE A 295 -7.52 10.24 0.19
C PHE A 295 -7.93 11.69 0.44
N ALA A 296 -8.90 12.17 -0.33
CA ALA A 296 -9.59 13.43 -0.07
C ALA A 296 -11.11 13.17 -0.02
N CYS A 297 -11.78 13.85 0.91
CA CYS A 297 -13.22 13.89 1.03
C CYS A 297 -13.71 15.23 0.49
N ILE A 298 -14.41 15.22 -0.63
CA ILE A 298 -14.84 16.43 -1.33
C ILE A 298 -16.35 16.39 -1.48
N ARG A 299 -17.03 17.45 -1.06
CA ARG A 299 -18.45 17.64 -1.38
C ARG A 299 -18.59 18.08 -2.84
N GLY A 300 -19.36 17.34 -3.62
CA GLY A 300 -19.76 17.72 -4.97
C GLY A 300 -20.58 19.01 -4.96
N ARG A 301 -20.64 19.69 -6.11
CA ARG A 301 -21.50 20.89 -6.27
C ARG A 301 -22.99 20.57 -6.14
N ASP A 302 -23.36 19.32 -6.34
CA ASP A 302 -24.70 18.75 -6.09
C ASP A 302 -24.95 18.41 -4.61
N GLY A 303 -23.97 18.66 -3.72
CA GLY A 303 -24.04 18.35 -2.29
C GLY A 303 -23.59 16.94 -1.92
N THR A 304 -23.37 16.04 -2.90
CA THR A 304 -23.02 14.64 -2.68
C THR A 304 -21.57 14.52 -2.19
N PRO A 305 -21.30 13.89 -1.04
CA PRO A 305 -19.93 13.69 -0.58
C PRO A 305 -19.22 12.60 -1.39
N GLU A 306 -17.96 12.84 -1.75
CA GLU A 306 -17.10 11.92 -2.49
C GLU A 306 -15.84 11.61 -1.69
N LEU A 307 -15.52 10.33 -1.51
CA LEU A 307 -14.21 9.86 -1.08
C LEU A 307 -13.40 9.53 -2.34
N VAL A 308 -12.33 10.29 -2.60
CA VAL A 308 -11.49 10.15 -3.80
C VAL A 308 -10.04 9.81 -3.45
N THR A 309 -9.44 8.91 -4.22
CA THR A 309 -8.00 8.60 -4.21
C THR A 309 -7.49 8.51 -5.65
N ALA A 310 -6.19 8.77 -5.84
CA ALA A 310 -5.52 8.56 -7.12
C ALA A 310 -5.68 7.10 -7.63
N PRO A 311 -5.81 6.86 -8.95
CA PRO A 311 -5.95 5.53 -9.52
C PRO A 311 -4.62 4.77 -9.52
N LEU A 312 -4.67 3.44 -9.66
CA LEU A 312 -3.46 2.60 -9.79
C LEU A 312 -2.97 2.62 -11.25
N ASP A 313 -2.20 3.65 -11.61
CA ASP A 313 -1.68 3.89 -12.97
C ASP A 313 -0.19 3.58 -13.15
N GLY A 314 0.40 2.86 -12.19
CA GLY A 314 1.82 2.48 -12.15
C GLY A 314 2.71 3.42 -11.32
N MET A 315 2.22 4.61 -10.97
CA MET A 315 2.93 5.55 -10.08
C MET A 315 2.55 5.38 -8.61
N ILE A 316 1.36 4.85 -8.33
CA ILE A 316 0.82 4.70 -6.97
C ILE A 316 1.13 3.30 -6.45
N LEU A 317 1.68 3.22 -5.23
CA LEU A 317 1.87 1.93 -4.58
C LEU A 317 0.49 1.37 -4.18
N PRO A 318 0.11 0.15 -4.59
CA PRO A 318 -1.17 -0.44 -4.19
C PRO A 318 -1.14 -0.80 -2.69
N GLY A 319 -1.52 0.16 -1.84
CA GLY A 319 -1.57 0.01 -0.39
C GLY A 319 -2.64 -0.96 0.07
N VAL A 320 -2.30 -1.87 1.01
CA VAL A 320 -3.27 -2.77 1.65
C VAL A 320 -4.32 -1.96 2.43
N VAL A 321 -3.90 -0.90 3.12
CA VAL A 321 -4.84 -0.02 3.83
C VAL A 321 -5.69 0.79 2.85
N ARG A 322 -5.12 1.30 1.75
CA ARG A 322 -5.89 1.95 0.67
C ARG A 322 -6.98 1.04 0.12
N ASP A 323 -6.63 -0.20 -0.22
CA ASP A 323 -7.59 -1.20 -0.70
C ASP A 323 -8.70 -1.47 0.33
N SER A 324 -8.33 -1.60 1.60
CA SER A 324 -9.26 -1.84 2.70
C SER A 324 -10.22 -0.65 2.90
N ILE A 325 -9.72 0.59 2.84
CA ILE A 325 -10.56 1.81 2.90
C ILE A 325 -11.54 1.84 1.74
N LEU A 326 -11.10 1.57 0.52
CA LEU A 326 -11.99 1.54 -0.65
C LEU A 326 -13.06 0.44 -0.52
N GLY A 327 -12.69 -0.76 -0.05
CA GLY A 327 -13.63 -1.85 0.19
C GLY A 327 -14.71 -1.49 1.20
N LEU A 328 -14.29 -1.01 2.37
CA LEU A 328 -15.20 -0.61 3.46
C LEU A 328 -16.03 0.63 3.09
N ALA A 329 -15.46 1.61 2.39
CA ALA A 329 -16.19 2.79 1.94
C ALA A 329 -17.27 2.43 0.92
N ARG A 330 -16.99 1.53 -0.03
CA ARG A 330 -18.01 1.03 -0.97
C ARG A 330 -19.11 0.26 -0.25
N GLU A 331 -18.74 -0.57 0.72
CA GLU A 331 -19.71 -1.35 1.50
C GLU A 331 -20.61 -0.45 2.38
N ARG A 332 -20.01 0.54 3.05
CA ARG A 332 -20.64 1.29 4.16
C ARG A 332 -21.07 2.71 3.74
N LEU A 333 -20.20 3.48 3.10
CA LEU A 333 -20.49 4.89 2.74
C LEU A 333 -21.42 5.04 1.52
N GLU A 334 -21.34 4.16 0.52
CA GLU A 334 -22.24 4.28 -0.65
C GLU A 334 -23.72 4.12 -0.25
N ARG A 335 -24.00 3.31 0.77
CA ARG A 335 -25.35 3.19 1.38
C ARG A 335 -25.81 4.46 2.08
N GLU A 336 -24.86 5.30 2.51
CA GLU A 336 -25.10 6.63 3.08
C GLU A 336 -25.15 7.73 2.00
N GLY A 337 -25.11 7.36 0.72
CA GLY A 337 -25.17 8.29 -0.40
C GLY A 337 -23.82 8.90 -0.80
N TRP A 338 -22.69 8.34 -0.34
CA TRP A 338 -21.37 8.79 -0.80
C TRP A 338 -21.02 8.23 -2.17
N ARG A 339 -20.18 8.97 -2.90
CA ARG A 339 -19.44 8.46 -4.06
C ARG A 339 -18.05 7.98 -3.62
N VAL A 340 -17.59 6.83 -4.13
CA VAL A 340 -16.24 6.33 -3.88
C VAL A 340 -15.48 6.19 -5.20
N SER A 341 -14.48 7.04 -5.42
CA SER A 341 -13.85 7.21 -6.73
C SER A 341 -12.34 6.95 -6.70
N GLU A 342 -11.88 6.19 -7.69
CA GLU A 342 -10.46 6.08 -8.03
C GLU A 342 -10.21 6.89 -9.31
N ARG A 343 -9.88 8.17 -9.15
CA ARG A 343 -9.68 9.11 -10.27
C ARG A 343 -8.53 10.06 -9.99
N ARG A 344 -8.01 10.67 -11.04
CA ARG A 344 -6.97 11.70 -10.89
C ARG A 344 -7.54 12.88 -10.11
N LEU A 345 -6.69 13.42 -9.25
CA LEU A 345 -6.97 14.57 -8.40
C LEU A 345 -5.87 15.58 -8.67
N THR A 346 -6.21 16.85 -8.91
CA THR A 346 -5.23 17.91 -9.13
C THR A 346 -5.13 18.83 -7.93
N MET A 347 -3.98 19.48 -7.77
CA MET A 347 -3.81 20.51 -6.73
C MET A 347 -4.79 21.67 -6.91
N ARG A 348 -5.12 22.03 -8.15
CA ARG A 348 -6.11 23.08 -8.46
C ARG A 348 -7.53 22.68 -8.02
N GLU A 349 -7.90 21.40 -8.17
CA GLU A 349 -9.18 20.90 -7.67
C GLU A 349 -9.25 21.00 -6.14
N LEU A 350 -8.20 20.56 -5.43
CA LEU A 350 -8.10 20.66 -3.97
C LEU A 350 -8.19 22.11 -3.49
N GLU A 351 -7.45 23.02 -4.14
CA GLU A 351 -7.49 24.46 -3.82
C GLU A 351 -8.90 25.03 -4.00
N THR A 352 -9.51 24.79 -5.16
CA THR A 352 -10.85 25.29 -5.49
C THR A 352 -11.88 24.76 -4.50
N ALA A 353 -11.82 23.46 -4.18
CA ALA A 353 -12.72 22.85 -3.20
C ALA A 353 -12.50 23.43 -1.79
N GLY A 354 -11.25 23.74 -1.41
CA GLY A 354 -10.94 24.41 -0.14
C GLY A 354 -11.52 25.82 -0.07
N GLN A 355 -11.35 26.62 -1.12
CA GLN A 355 -11.89 27.99 -1.21
C GLN A 355 -13.42 28.03 -1.19
N GLU A 356 -14.07 27.03 -1.80
CA GLU A 356 -15.53 26.90 -1.83
C GLU A 356 -16.11 26.21 -0.58
N GLY A 357 -15.28 25.86 0.42
CA GLY A 357 -15.73 25.16 1.63
C GLY A 357 -16.24 23.73 1.38
N ARG A 358 -15.87 23.13 0.24
CA ARG A 358 -16.28 21.78 -0.17
C ARG A 358 -15.25 20.70 0.17
N LEU A 359 -13.98 21.07 0.42
CA LEU A 359 -12.95 20.13 0.87
C LEU A 359 -13.19 19.81 2.35
N MET A 360 -13.70 18.62 2.64
CA MET A 360 -14.14 18.21 3.97
C MET A 360 -12.98 17.68 4.82
N GLU A 361 -12.19 16.75 4.27
CA GLU A 361 -11.06 16.13 4.95
C GLU A 361 -10.02 15.66 3.93
N VAL A 362 -8.74 15.63 4.31
CA VAL A 362 -7.67 14.94 3.56
C VAL A 362 -6.91 14.06 4.54
N PHE A 363 -6.54 12.84 4.14
CA PHE A 363 -5.74 11.96 4.97
C PHE A 363 -4.84 11.03 4.15
N GLY A 364 -3.69 10.68 4.73
CA GLY A 364 -2.84 9.60 4.25
C GLY A 364 -3.33 8.24 4.77
N SER A 365 -3.04 7.16 4.04
CA SER A 365 -3.30 5.78 4.48
C SER A 365 -2.09 4.87 4.25
N GLY A 366 -1.78 4.01 5.23
CA GLY A 366 -0.66 3.09 5.17
C GLY A 366 -0.46 2.31 6.47
N THR A 367 0.18 1.14 6.41
CA THR A 367 0.30 0.22 7.56
C THR A 367 0.82 0.87 8.84
N ALA A 368 1.76 1.82 8.72
CA ALA A 368 2.42 2.42 9.87
C ALA A 368 1.45 3.24 10.74
N ALA A 369 0.67 4.13 10.12
CA ALA A 369 -0.29 5.00 10.81
C ALA A 369 -1.75 4.52 10.75
N VAL A 370 -2.06 3.51 9.94
CA VAL A 370 -3.41 3.18 9.44
C VAL A 370 -3.94 4.33 8.59
N VAL A 371 -4.30 5.44 9.23
CA VAL A 371 -4.64 6.71 8.58
C VAL A 371 -3.89 7.87 9.26
N ALA A 372 -3.65 8.95 8.52
CA ALA A 372 -2.96 10.14 9.01
C ALA A 372 -3.74 11.39 8.56
N PRO A 373 -4.45 12.09 9.45
CA PRO A 373 -5.21 13.28 9.10
C PRO A 373 -4.27 14.37 8.56
N VAL A 374 -4.71 15.14 7.58
CA VAL A 374 -3.95 16.25 7.01
C VAL A 374 -4.64 17.56 7.37
N ARG A 375 -3.90 18.50 7.96
CA ARG A 375 -4.42 19.83 8.30
C ARG A 375 -4.34 20.79 7.13
N ALA A 376 -3.18 20.82 6.47
CA ALA A 376 -2.91 21.78 5.42
C ALA A 376 -1.89 21.27 4.42
N ILE A 377 -1.99 21.77 3.19
CA ILE A 377 -1.03 21.52 2.12
C ILE A 377 -0.49 22.86 1.62
N ALA A 378 0.83 23.04 1.69
CA ALA A 378 1.50 24.17 1.07
C ALA A 378 1.78 23.88 -0.41
N TRP A 379 1.36 24.77 -1.30
CA TRP A 379 1.52 24.63 -2.74
C TRP A 379 1.70 25.99 -3.41
N GLU A 380 2.83 26.18 -4.10
CA GLU A 380 3.15 27.42 -4.83
C GLU A 380 2.95 28.71 -4.01
N GLY A 381 3.44 28.72 -2.77
CA GLY A 381 3.34 29.87 -1.85
C GLY A 381 1.97 30.04 -1.19
N ARG A 382 0.99 29.19 -1.51
CA ARG A 382 -0.36 29.18 -0.95
C ARG A 382 -0.52 28.04 0.05
N THR A 383 -1.46 28.19 0.98
CA THR A 383 -1.82 27.15 1.95
C THR A 383 -3.27 26.73 1.71
N ILE A 384 -3.48 25.47 1.39
CA ILE A 384 -4.80 24.86 1.26
C ILE A 384 -5.18 24.27 2.62
N SER A 385 -6.26 24.76 3.24
CA SER A 385 -6.83 24.15 4.44
C SER A 385 -7.58 22.87 4.05
N CYS A 386 -7.33 21.78 4.77
CA CYS A 386 -7.90 20.46 4.46
C CYS A 386 -9.15 20.13 5.28
N GLY A 387 -9.91 21.16 5.68
CA GLY A 387 -11.26 21.03 6.25
C GLY A 387 -11.33 20.78 7.77
N LEU A 388 -10.19 20.63 8.45
CA LEU A 388 -10.14 20.60 9.92
C LEU A 388 -10.28 22.02 10.50
N ALA A 389 -11.15 22.18 11.50
CA ALA A 389 -11.26 23.45 12.22
C ALA A 389 -10.01 23.73 13.08
N GLU A 390 -9.88 24.97 13.55
CA GLU A 390 -8.83 25.34 14.49
C GLU A 390 -8.98 24.53 15.79
N GLY A 391 -7.89 23.92 16.25
CA GLY A 391 -7.88 23.04 17.42
C GLY A 391 -8.30 21.58 17.17
N GLU A 392 -8.92 21.25 16.04
CA GLU A 392 -9.31 19.87 15.70
C GLU A 392 -8.18 19.12 15.02
N GLU A 393 -7.79 17.96 15.55
CA GLU A 393 -6.67 17.15 15.04
C GLU A 393 -7.10 15.99 14.12
N VAL A 394 -8.39 15.65 14.12
CA VAL A 394 -8.93 14.58 13.28
C VAL A 394 -10.39 14.88 12.96
N GLY A 395 -10.78 14.67 11.70
CA GLY A 395 -12.16 14.79 11.26
C GLY A 395 -12.94 13.47 11.36
N PRO A 396 -14.27 13.52 11.35
CA PRO A 396 -15.14 12.36 11.55
C PRO A 396 -14.95 11.25 10.51
N VAL A 397 -14.66 11.58 9.25
CA VAL A 397 -14.46 10.58 8.19
C VAL A 397 -13.15 9.82 8.41
N THR A 398 -12.06 10.54 8.69
CA THR A 398 -10.75 9.94 8.97
C THR A 398 -10.82 9.05 10.21
N GLN A 399 -11.50 9.50 11.27
CA GLN A 399 -11.73 8.69 12.47
C GLN A 399 -12.52 7.41 12.17
N ARG A 400 -13.61 7.50 11.39
CA ARG A 400 -14.40 6.32 10.97
C ARG A 400 -13.55 5.31 10.20
N MET A 401 -12.70 5.75 9.27
CA MET A 401 -11.80 4.85 8.54
C MET A 401 -10.84 4.11 9.48
N LYS A 402 -10.29 4.83 10.47
CA LYS A 402 -9.42 4.24 11.49
C LYS A 402 -10.18 3.17 12.28
N ASP A 403 -11.36 3.50 12.78
CA ASP A 403 -12.13 2.63 13.67
C ASP A 403 -12.58 1.35 12.96
N TRP A 404 -13.01 1.43 11.70
CA TRP A 404 -13.37 0.25 10.91
C TRP A 404 -12.18 -0.69 10.71
N ILE A 405 -11.02 -0.14 10.32
CA ILE A 405 -9.83 -0.96 10.09
C ILE A 405 -9.31 -1.55 11.40
N GLU A 406 -9.23 -0.76 12.46
CA GLU A 406 -8.77 -1.24 13.77
C GLU A 406 -9.74 -2.28 14.35
N GLY A 407 -11.05 -2.11 14.19
CA GLY A 407 -12.03 -3.10 14.62
C GLY A 407 -11.77 -4.49 14.03
N ILE A 408 -11.39 -4.55 12.75
CA ILE A 408 -11.00 -5.81 12.10
C ILE A 408 -9.62 -6.29 12.61
N GLN A 409 -8.64 -5.39 12.73
CA GLN A 409 -7.28 -5.72 13.19
C GLN A 409 -7.26 -6.33 14.60
N TYR A 410 -8.05 -5.78 15.53
CA TYR A 410 -8.18 -6.25 16.90
C TYR A 410 -9.25 -7.33 17.08
N GLY A 411 -9.86 -7.81 15.98
CA GLY A 411 -10.83 -8.93 16.02
C GLY A 411 -12.16 -8.60 16.70
N GLU A 412 -12.56 -7.33 16.69
CA GLU A 412 -13.86 -6.86 17.18
C GLU A 412 -14.99 -7.22 16.20
N GLU A 413 -14.68 -7.21 14.90
CA GLU A 413 -15.51 -7.81 13.86
C GLU A 413 -15.16 -9.31 13.74
N GLU A 414 -15.78 -10.13 14.60
CA GLU A 414 -15.48 -11.56 14.69
C GLU A 414 -15.77 -12.30 13.37
N GLY A 415 -14.82 -13.14 12.94
CA GLY A 415 -14.93 -13.92 11.70
C GLY A 415 -14.64 -13.14 10.41
N HIS A 416 -14.27 -11.86 10.49
CA HIS A 416 -13.92 -11.08 9.30
C HIS A 416 -12.68 -11.67 8.59
N GLU A 417 -12.78 -11.99 7.30
CA GLU A 417 -11.75 -12.69 6.50
C GLU A 417 -10.37 -11.99 6.49
N TRP A 418 -10.37 -10.66 6.58
CA TRP A 418 -9.16 -9.84 6.66
C TRP A 418 -8.39 -9.97 7.99
N SER A 419 -9.00 -10.55 9.03
CA SER A 419 -8.40 -10.76 10.35
C SER A 419 -7.98 -12.22 10.51
N VAL A 420 -6.74 -12.53 10.09
CA VAL A 420 -6.22 -13.90 10.05
C VAL A 420 -5.64 -14.27 11.41
N LEU A 421 -6.21 -15.29 12.05
CA LEU A 421 -5.67 -15.84 13.29
C LEU A 421 -4.28 -16.47 13.07
N VAL A 422 -3.37 -16.16 13.98
CA VAL A 422 -2.02 -16.73 14.04
C VAL A 422 -2.03 -18.07 14.73
#